data_AF-A0A919J429-F1
#
_entry.id   AF-A0A919J429-F1
#
_cell.length_a   1.000
_cell.length_b   1.000
_cell.length_c   1.000
_cell.angle_alpha   90.00
_cell.angle_beta   90.00
_cell.angle_gamma   90.00
#
_symmetry.space_group_name_H-M   'P 1'
#
loop_
_entity.id
_entity.type
_entity.pdbx_description
1 polymer ?
#
loop_
_entity_poly.entity_id
_entity_poly.type
_entity_poly.pdbx_seq_one_letter_code
_entity_poly.pdbx_strand_id
1 'polypeptide(L)'
;MFRRKVQPPAGTRIAPTTPAPQADWSDDERIRAEWPPGQLDGTDGARLGWSNGMALYERGPTSAQLLNVAEYLTRGLAYTYLGKPLITDDQAAETVRRILHLIAALPTPGPPIQDVLAARLTRLALAVTRRRSWQPPSLGGDGSVSDDLLRAPAIVDAVAAPGVARNDNLRHFFAMAA
;
A
#
# COMPACT_ATOMS: atom_id res chain seq x y z
N MET A 1 20.20 -34.91 48.92
CA MET A 1 20.23 -33.47 48.58
C MET A 1 19.38 -33.25 47.33
N PHE A 2 18.16 -32.74 47.48
CA PHE A 2 17.26 -32.42 46.35
C PHE A 2 17.32 -30.92 46.05
N ARG A 3 17.88 -30.53 44.90
CA ARG A 3 17.83 -29.15 44.40
C ARG A 3 16.44 -28.89 43.80
N ARG A 4 15.57 -28.17 44.53
CA ARG A 4 14.35 -27.57 43.96
C ARG A 4 14.76 -26.55 42.89
N LYS A 5 14.39 -26.79 41.62
CA LYS A 5 14.41 -25.77 40.58
C LYS A 5 13.23 -24.84 40.81
N VAL A 6 13.51 -23.58 41.13
CA VAL A 6 12.50 -22.52 41.21
C VAL A 6 12.15 -22.13 39.77
N GLN A 7 10.90 -22.35 39.38
CA GLN A 7 10.37 -21.91 38.10
C GLN A 7 9.94 -20.44 38.23
N PRO A 8 10.46 -19.51 37.39
CA PRO A 8 10.01 -18.13 37.43
C PRO A 8 8.54 -18.04 36.99
N PRO A 9 7.77 -17.08 37.53
CA PRO A 9 6.36 -16.90 37.15
C PRO A 9 6.25 -16.62 35.66
N ALA A 10 5.22 -17.17 35.04
CA ALA A 10 4.90 -16.95 33.64
C ALA A 10 4.71 -15.44 33.42
N GLY A 11 5.67 -14.81 32.74
CA GLY A 11 5.54 -13.43 32.30
C GLY A 11 4.30 -13.34 31.41
N THR A 12 3.32 -12.55 31.83
CA THR A 12 2.14 -12.21 31.04
C THR A 12 2.63 -11.68 29.70
N ARG A 13 2.47 -12.47 28.63
CA ARG A 13 2.65 -11.98 27.26
C ARG A 13 1.59 -10.90 27.06
N ILE A 14 2.00 -9.65 27.23
CA ILE A 14 1.20 -8.52 26.79
C ILE A 14 1.11 -8.70 25.28
N ALA A 15 -0.10 -8.98 24.77
CA ALA A 15 -0.32 -9.02 23.34
C ALA A 15 0.18 -7.69 22.75
N PRO A 16 0.90 -7.69 21.62
CA PRO A 16 1.24 -6.44 20.96
C PRO A 16 -0.07 -5.74 20.59
N THR A 17 -0.41 -4.70 21.34
CA THR A 17 -1.48 -3.78 21.00
C THR A 17 -1.06 -3.12 19.70
N THR A 18 -1.73 -3.48 18.61
CA THR A 18 -1.62 -2.76 17.34
C THR A 18 -1.80 -1.27 17.66
N PRO A 19 -0.79 -0.41 17.42
CA PRO A 19 -0.92 1.00 17.71
C PRO A 19 -2.14 1.56 16.97
N ALA A 20 -2.92 2.41 17.63
CA ALA A 20 -4.06 3.06 17.00
C ALA A 20 -3.59 3.81 15.75
N PRO A 21 -4.36 3.80 14.64
CA PRO A 21 -4.02 4.55 13.44
C PRO A 21 -3.83 6.02 13.82
N GLN A 22 -2.64 6.56 13.56
CA GLN A 22 -2.23 7.90 14.02
C GLN A 22 -2.61 9.02 13.05
N ALA A 23 -2.99 8.68 11.82
CA ALA A 23 -3.23 9.64 10.74
C ALA A 23 -4.45 9.24 9.90
N ASP A 24 -5.20 10.23 9.44
CA ASP A 24 -6.25 10.05 8.44
C ASP A 24 -5.60 10.08 7.04
N TRP A 25 -5.60 8.94 6.37
CA TRP A 25 -4.99 8.82 5.04
C TRP A 25 -5.91 9.24 3.90
N SER A 26 -7.16 9.65 4.17
CA SER A 26 -7.98 10.33 3.16
C SER A 26 -7.40 11.72 2.81
N ASP A 27 -6.59 12.30 3.69
CA ASP A 27 -5.91 13.57 3.46
C ASP A 27 -4.79 13.43 2.40
N ASP A 28 -5.04 14.06 1.25
CA ASP A 28 -4.16 14.01 0.09
C ASP A 28 -2.80 14.70 0.36
N GLU A 29 -2.75 15.69 1.25
CA GLU A 29 -1.49 16.36 1.63
C GLU A 29 -0.56 15.41 2.39
N ARG A 30 -1.10 14.54 3.26
CA ARG A 30 -0.32 13.53 3.97
C ARG A 30 0.29 12.50 3.02
N ILE A 31 -0.48 12.06 2.02
CA ILE A 31 0.05 11.15 1.01
C ILE A 31 1.15 11.86 0.21
N ARG A 32 0.95 13.13 -0.19
CA ARG A 32 2.01 13.91 -0.88
C ARG A 32 3.28 14.04 -0.03
N ALA A 33 3.16 14.19 1.30
CA ALA A 33 4.31 14.27 2.20
C ALA A 33 5.15 12.99 2.20
N GLU A 34 4.57 11.82 1.87
CA GLU A 34 5.33 10.57 1.67
C GLU A 34 6.12 10.55 0.35
N TRP A 35 5.88 11.48 -0.58
CA TRP A 35 6.49 11.52 -1.91
C TRP A 35 7.06 12.91 -2.24
N PRO A 36 8.03 13.41 -1.45
CA PRO A 36 8.59 14.74 -1.67
C PRO A 36 9.37 14.79 -3.00
N PRO A 37 9.34 15.92 -3.74
CA PRO A 37 10.00 16.03 -5.04
C PRO A 37 11.49 15.67 -5.05
N GLY A 38 12.21 15.87 -3.94
CA GLY A 38 13.64 15.57 -3.80
C GLY A 38 13.97 14.09 -3.59
N GLN A 39 12.97 13.21 -3.44
CA GLN A 39 13.17 11.76 -3.32
C GLN A 39 12.90 11.00 -4.64
N LEU A 40 12.56 11.72 -5.70
CA LEU A 40 12.30 11.12 -7.01
C LEU A 40 13.55 11.22 -7.89
N ASP A 41 13.93 10.13 -8.54
CA ASP A 41 15.15 9.98 -9.36
C ASP A 41 15.13 10.76 -10.70
N GLY A 42 14.41 11.88 -10.76
CA GLY A 42 14.11 12.57 -12.02
C GLY A 42 13.18 11.76 -12.94
N THR A 43 12.75 12.37 -14.05
CA THR A 43 11.81 11.74 -14.99
C THR A 43 12.38 10.50 -15.66
N ASP A 44 13.67 10.52 -16.01
CA ASP A 44 14.33 9.41 -16.70
C ASP A 44 14.56 8.22 -15.77
N GLY A 45 15.02 8.48 -14.54
CA GLY A 45 15.17 7.45 -13.51
C GLY A 45 13.83 6.84 -13.12
N ALA A 46 12.76 7.64 -13.03
CA ALA A 46 11.42 7.15 -12.76
C ALA A 46 10.86 6.29 -13.91
N ARG A 47 11.05 6.70 -15.16
CA ARG A 47 10.64 5.92 -16.35
C ARG A 47 11.40 4.59 -16.43
N LEU A 48 12.72 4.62 -16.23
CA LEU A 48 13.56 3.42 -16.20
C LEU A 48 13.13 2.48 -15.08
N GLY A 49 12.95 3.01 -13.86
CA GLY A 49 12.48 2.25 -12.70
C GLY A 49 11.14 1.57 -12.95
N TRP A 50 10.15 2.31 -13.48
CA TRP A 50 8.86 1.74 -13.85
C TRP A 50 9.00 0.62 -14.91
N SER A 51 9.77 0.85 -15.97
CA SER A 51 9.97 -0.16 -17.03
C SER A 51 10.63 -1.44 -16.50
N ASN A 52 11.60 -1.31 -15.59
CA ASN A 52 12.24 -2.44 -14.93
C ASN A 52 11.27 -3.18 -14.01
N GLY A 53 10.43 -2.45 -13.27
CA GLY A 53 9.36 -3.03 -12.45
C GLY A 53 8.37 -3.84 -13.29
N MET A 54 7.94 -3.31 -14.44
CA MET A 54 7.05 -4.02 -15.37
C MET A 54 7.69 -5.31 -15.89
N ALA A 55 8.95 -5.24 -16.34
CA ALA A 55 9.68 -6.40 -16.84
C ALA A 55 9.90 -7.47 -15.76
N LEU A 56 10.16 -7.07 -14.50
CA LEU A 56 10.28 -8.00 -13.38
C LEU A 56 8.94 -8.65 -13.02
N TYR A 57 7.86 -7.88 -13.04
CA TYR A 57 6.51 -8.41 -12.81
C TYR A 57 6.15 -9.49 -13.84
N GLU A 58 6.38 -9.20 -15.12
CA GLU A 58 6.05 -10.10 -16.24
C GLU A 58 6.86 -11.41 -16.23
N ARG A 59 8.06 -11.39 -15.65
CA ARG A 59 8.89 -12.60 -15.46
C ARG A 59 8.43 -13.48 -14.31
N GLY A 60 7.48 -13.03 -13.48
CA GLY A 60 7.04 -13.73 -12.28
C GLY A 60 8.00 -13.52 -11.11
N PRO A 61 7.84 -12.45 -10.32
CA PRO A 61 8.73 -12.18 -9.19
C PRO A 61 8.60 -13.26 -8.12
N THR A 62 9.73 -13.64 -7.53
CA THR A 62 9.75 -14.49 -6.32
C THR A 62 9.14 -13.74 -5.14
N SER A 63 8.71 -14.47 -4.09
CA SER A 63 8.15 -13.86 -2.87
C SER A 63 9.08 -12.80 -2.24
N ALA A 64 10.40 -13.00 -2.32
CA ALA A 64 11.40 -12.06 -1.80
C ALA A 64 11.51 -10.76 -2.64
N GLN A 65 11.01 -10.76 -3.88
CA GLN A 65 11.11 -9.64 -4.81
C GLN A 65 9.83 -8.80 -4.89
N LEU A 66 8.69 -9.29 -4.38
CA LEU A 66 7.38 -8.65 -4.54
C LEU A 66 7.40 -7.17 -4.14
N LEU A 67 7.94 -6.85 -2.98
CA LEU A 67 8.02 -5.47 -2.48
C LEU A 67 8.93 -4.59 -3.35
N ASN A 68 10.08 -5.10 -3.77
CA ASN A 68 11.02 -4.36 -4.63
C ASN A 68 10.39 -4.06 -6.01
N VAL A 69 9.65 -5.02 -6.58
CA VAL A 69 8.93 -4.81 -7.83
C VAL A 69 7.84 -3.76 -7.66
N ALA A 70 7.06 -3.83 -6.57
CA ALA A 70 6.07 -2.81 -6.26
C ALA A 70 6.71 -1.42 -6.13
N GLU A 71 7.86 -1.31 -5.46
CA GLU A 71 8.60 -0.06 -5.33
C GLU A 71 9.04 0.49 -6.70
N TYR A 72 9.59 -0.35 -7.58
CA TYR A 72 9.95 0.08 -8.94
C TYR A 72 8.75 0.60 -9.73
N LEU A 73 7.61 -0.09 -9.66
CA LEU A 73 6.36 0.32 -10.30
C LEU A 73 5.86 1.67 -9.77
N THR A 74 6.01 1.93 -8.47
CA THR A 74 5.55 3.19 -7.86
C THR A 74 6.28 4.42 -8.36
N ARG A 75 7.49 4.28 -8.90
CA ARG A 75 8.27 5.41 -9.43
C ARG A 75 7.56 6.11 -10.58
N GLY A 76 7.02 5.36 -11.54
CA GLY A 76 6.20 5.94 -12.61
C GLY A 76 4.87 6.48 -12.11
N LEU A 77 4.26 5.78 -11.16
CA LEU A 77 2.95 6.13 -10.59
C LEU A 77 2.99 7.42 -9.75
N ALA A 78 4.07 7.66 -9.01
CA ALA A 78 4.26 8.86 -8.20
C ALA A 78 4.22 10.13 -9.07
N TYR A 79 4.80 10.09 -10.27
CA TYR A 79 4.73 11.20 -11.22
C TYR A 79 3.32 11.44 -11.76
N THR A 80 2.54 10.38 -12.01
CA THR A 80 1.12 10.50 -12.34
C THR A 80 0.34 11.14 -11.19
N TYR A 81 0.60 10.74 -9.94
CA TYR A 81 0.00 11.33 -8.75
C TYR A 81 0.38 12.81 -8.57
N LEU A 82 1.61 13.19 -8.86
CA LEU A 82 2.09 14.57 -8.72
C LEU A 82 1.73 15.48 -9.91
N GLY A 83 0.90 15.00 -10.86
CA GLY A 83 0.41 15.80 -11.98
C GLY A 83 1.40 15.96 -13.13
N LYS A 84 2.43 15.10 -13.21
CA LYS A 84 3.44 15.08 -14.28
C LYS A 84 3.55 13.68 -14.89
N PRO A 85 2.48 13.13 -15.47
CA PRO A 85 2.41 11.73 -15.85
C PRO A 85 3.53 11.34 -16.83
N LEU A 86 4.22 10.24 -16.53
CA LEU A 86 5.25 9.64 -17.39
C LEU A 86 4.72 8.46 -18.21
N ILE A 87 3.57 7.94 -17.79
CA ILE A 87 2.86 6.79 -18.34
C ILE A 87 1.43 7.20 -18.68
N THR A 88 0.80 6.50 -19.61
CA THR A 88 -0.61 6.70 -19.98
C THR A 88 -1.55 6.30 -18.84
N ASP A 89 -2.81 6.71 -18.92
CA ASP A 89 -3.83 6.37 -17.91
C ASP A 89 -4.06 4.85 -17.84
N ASP A 90 -4.12 4.14 -18.97
CA ASP A 90 -4.24 2.68 -19.01
C ASP A 90 -3.04 2.00 -18.34
N GLN A 91 -1.82 2.49 -18.61
CA GLN A 91 -0.61 1.99 -17.96
C GLN A 91 -0.61 2.27 -16.46
N ALA A 92 -1.12 3.43 -16.03
CA ALA A 92 -1.24 3.76 -14.62
C ALA A 92 -2.27 2.87 -13.91
N ALA A 93 -3.43 2.60 -14.52
CA ALA A 93 -4.43 1.68 -13.97
C ALA A 93 -3.89 0.26 -13.84
N GLU A 94 -3.21 -0.25 -14.87
CA GLU A 94 -2.51 -1.54 -14.81
C GLU A 94 -1.42 -1.54 -13.72
N THR A 95 -0.63 -0.46 -13.62
CA THR A 95 0.42 -0.32 -12.60
C THR A 95 -0.15 -0.36 -11.19
N VAL A 96 -1.27 0.33 -10.95
CA VAL A 96 -2.02 0.28 -9.68
C VAL A 96 -2.44 -1.16 -9.37
N ARG A 97 -3.09 -1.85 -10.32
CA ARG A 97 -3.53 -3.24 -10.14
C ARG A 97 -2.36 -4.16 -9.78
N ARG A 98 -1.23 -4.03 -10.48
CA ARG A 98 -0.01 -4.82 -10.21
C ARG A 98 0.56 -4.54 -8.82
N ILE A 99 0.67 -3.27 -8.41
CA ILE A 99 1.15 -2.91 -7.08
C ILE A 99 0.26 -3.54 -6.00
N LEU A 100 -1.05 -3.32 -6.06
CA LEU A 100 -1.98 -3.84 -5.07
C LEU A 100 -1.96 -5.38 -5.03
N HIS A 101 -1.82 -6.03 -6.18
CA HIS A 101 -1.69 -7.49 -6.25
C HIS A 101 -0.40 -7.99 -5.59
N LEU A 102 0.74 -7.35 -5.87
CA LEU A 102 2.02 -7.70 -5.24
C LEU A 102 1.98 -7.54 -3.72
N ILE A 103 1.37 -6.45 -3.23
CA ILE A 103 1.23 -6.21 -1.79
C ILE A 103 0.29 -7.23 -1.14
N ALA A 104 -0.84 -7.54 -1.77
CA ALA A 104 -1.77 -8.56 -1.28
C ALA A 104 -1.14 -9.97 -1.23
N ALA A 105 -0.14 -10.23 -2.09
CA ALA A 105 0.60 -11.49 -2.14
C ALA A 105 1.80 -11.56 -1.17
N LEU A 106 2.11 -10.50 -0.42
CA LEU A 106 3.22 -10.52 0.53
C LEU A 106 2.95 -11.52 1.67
N PRO A 107 3.98 -12.26 2.13
CA PRO A 107 3.83 -13.15 3.27
C PRO A 107 3.50 -12.36 4.54
N THR A 108 2.48 -12.82 5.27
CA THR A 108 2.02 -12.21 6.52
C THR A 108 2.24 -13.17 7.71
N PRO A 109 2.78 -12.70 8.86
CA PRO A 109 3.27 -11.35 9.12
C PRO A 109 4.63 -11.07 8.44
N GLY A 110 4.78 -9.87 7.90
CA GLY A 110 6.05 -9.37 7.37
C GLY A 110 6.96 -8.79 8.47
N PRO A 111 8.24 -8.53 8.18
CA PRO A 111 9.06 -7.65 8.99
C PRO A 111 8.42 -6.24 9.09
N PRO A 112 8.46 -5.56 10.25
CA PRO A 112 7.77 -4.27 10.43
C PRO A 112 8.13 -3.20 9.39
N ILE A 113 9.38 -3.17 8.92
CA ILE A 113 9.80 -2.23 7.88
C ILE A 113 9.13 -2.51 6.53
N GLN A 114 8.90 -3.78 6.20
CA GLN A 114 8.19 -4.16 4.97
C GLN A 114 6.73 -3.73 5.04
N ASP A 115 6.08 -3.88 6.19
CA ASP A 115 4.69 -3.45 6.39
C ASP A 115 4.55 -1.92 6.21
N VAL A 116 5.48 -1.14 6.76
CA VAL A 116 5.50 0.33 6.59
C VAL A 116 5.66 0.72 5.12
N LEU A 117 6.60 0.08 4.41
CA LEU A 117 6.82 0.32 2.98
C LEU A 117 5.59 -0.09 2.16
N ALA A 118 5.08 -1.30 2.37
CA ALA A 118 3.88 -1.82 1.69
C ALA A 118 2.67 -0.88 1.87
N ALA A 119 2.47 -0.36 3.08
CA ALA A 119 1.41 0.59 3.36
C ALA A 119 1.59 1.91 2.60
N ARG A 120 2.83 2.46 2.55
CA ARG A 120 3.15 3.67 1.75
C ARG A 120 2.88 3.47 0.26
N LEU A 121 3.32 2.34 -0.31
CA LEU A 121 3.09 2.04 -1.74
C LEU A 121 1.59 1.87 -2.04
N THR A 122 0.86 1.22 -1.13
CA THR A 122 -0.59 1.03 -1.22
C THR A 122 -1.32 2.36 -1.21
N ARG A 123 -0.99 3.26 -0.28
CA ARG A 123 -1.61 4.59 -0.21
C ARG A 123 -1.44 5.39 -1.48
N LEU A 124 -0.26 5.35 -2.10
CA LEU A 124 -0.05 5.97 -3.41
C LEU A 124 -0.97 5.37 -4.48
N ALA A 125 -1.04 4.05 -4.56
CA ALA A 125 -1.87 3.35 -5.54
C ALA A 125 -3.36 3.68 -5.36
N LEU A 126 -3.86 3.67 -4.13
CA LEU A 126 -5.24 4.04 -3.80
C LEU A 126 -5.51 5.52 -4.05
N ALA A 127 -4.54 6.42 -3.78
CA ALA A 127 -4.71 7.84 -4.04
C ALA A 127 -4.84 8.15 -5.54
N VAL A 128 -4.04 7.49 -6.38
CA VAL A 128 -4.20 7.58 -7.85
C VAL A 128 -5.54 7.02 -8.27
N THR A 129 -5.93 5.85 -7.74
CA THR A 129 -7.24 5.24 -7.99
C THR A 129 -8.37 6.23 -7.71
N ARG A 130 -8.35 6.87 -6.52
CA ARG A 130 -9.34 7.87 -6.08
C ARG A 130 -9.42 9.05 -7.03
N ARG A 131 -8.28 9.64 -7.40
CA ARG A 131 -8.22 10.83 -8.25
C ARG A 131 -8.70 10.59 -9.68
N ARG A 132 -8.68 9.33 -10.12
CA ARG A 132 -9.14 8.92 -11.45
C ARG A 132 -10.51 8.25 -11.43
N SER A 133 -11.14 8.15 -10.26
CA SER A 133 -12.41 7.45 -10.06
C SER A 133 -12.37 5.98 -10.50
N TRP A 134 -11.22 5.32 -10.35
CA TRP A 134 -10.99 3.94 -10.80
C TRP A 134 -11.41 2.86 -9.80
N GLN A 135 -11.83 3.26 -8.61
CA GLN A 135 -12.33 2.33 -7.61
C GLN A 135 -13.59 1.59 -8.11
N PRO A 136 -13.96 0.46 -7.51
CA PRO A 136 -15.19 -0.25 -7.85
C PRO A 136 -16.44 0.64 -7.76
N PRO A 137 -17.53 0.30 -8.47
CA PRO A 137 -18.81 1.00 -8.34
C PRO A 137 -19.37 1.01 -6.91
N SER A 138 -19.08 -0.02 -6.10
CA SER A 138 -19.42 -0.08 -4.67
C SER A 138 -18.77 1.03 -3.83
N LEU A 139 -17.72 1.66 -4.37
CA LEU A 139 -16.96 2.78 -3.81
C LEU A 139 -17.05 4.03 -4.71
N GLY A 140 -18.02 4.09 -5.63
CA GLY A 140 -18.32 5.27 -6.44
C GLY A 140 -17.39 5.53 -7.63
N GLY A 141 -16.70 4.51 -8.15
CA GLY A 141 -15.85 4.63 -9.34
C GLY A 141 -16.33 3.80 -10.53
N ASP A 142 -15.48 3.70 -11.56
CA ASP A 142 -15.77 3.05 -12.84
C ASP A 142 -15.42 1.55 -12.90
N GLY A 143 -14.77 1.01 -11.86
CA GLY A 143 -14.41 -0.40 -11.79
C GLY A 143 -13.12 -0.80 -12.53
N SER A 144 -12.28 0.14 -12.94
CA SER A 144 -10.95 -0.14 -13.50
C SER A 144 -10.04 -0.92 -12.54
N VAL A 145 -10.26 -0.76 -11.22
CA VAL A 145 -9.71 -1.59 -10.15
C VAL A 145 -10.82 -2.42 -9.53
N SER A 146 -10.65 -3.74 -9.46
CA SER A 146 -11.65 -4.69 -8.96
C SER A 146 -11.80 -4.70 -7.44
N ASP A 147 -13.00 -5.01 -6.95
CA ASP A 147 -13.34 -5.03 -5.53
C ASP A 147 -12.54 -6.06 -4.72
N ASP A 148 -12.30 -7.25 -5.29
CA ASP A 148 -11.54 -8.32 -4.65
C ASP A 148 -10.11 -7.89 -4.28
N LEU A 149 -9.52 -7.02 -5.10
CA LEU A 149 -8.17 -6.53 -4.89
C LEU A 149 -8.10 -5.55 -3.71
N LEU A 150 -9.14 -4.73 -3.54
CA LEU A 150 -9.19 -3.73 -2.47
C LEU A 150 -9.53 -4.35 -1.11
N ARG A 151 -10.25 -5.48 -1.09
CA ARG A 151 -10.64 -6.17 0.15
C ARG A 151 -9.50 -6.92 0.85
N ALA A 152 -8.32 -7.00 0.24
CA ALA A 152 -7.17 -7.65 0.87
C ALA A 152 -6.82 -6.96 2.21
N PRO A 153 -6.60 -7.72 3.31
CA PRO A 153 -6.33 -7.16 4.64
C PRO A 153 -5.25 -6.07 4.66
N ALA A 154 -4.10 -6.32 4.02
CA ALA A 154 -2.99 -5.36 3.95
C ALA A 154 -3.39 -4.03 3.27
N ILE A 155 -4.33 -4.07 2.33
CA ILE A 155 -4.81 -2.89 1.61
C ILE A 155 -5.76 -2.07 2.48
N VAL A 156 -6.70 -2.74 3.16
CA VAL A 156 -7.64 -2.10 4.10
C VAL A 156 -6.89 -1.48 5.29
N ASP A 157 -5.86 -2.17 5.79
CA ASP A 157 -5.09 -1.73 6.96
C ASP A 157 -4.14 -0.56 6.61
N ALA A 158 -3.66 -0.47 5.37
CA ALA A 158 -2.78 0.62 4.91
C ALA A 158 -3.43 2.02 4.96
N VAL A 159 -4.77 2.07 4.94
CA VAL A 159 -5.58 3.30 5.00
C VAL A 159 -6.44 3.38 6.26
N ALA A 160 -6.09 2.64 7.32
CA ALA A 160 -6.79 2.75 8.60
C ALA A 160 -6.76 4.18 9.14
N ALA A 161 -7.90 4.66 9.64
CA ALA A 161 -8.08 6.00 10.16
C ALA A 161 -8.62 5.98 11.60
N PRO A 162 -8.24 6.97 12.45
CA PRO A 162 -8.78 7.07 13.80
C PRO A 162 -10.30 7.20 13.82
N GLY A 163 -10.98 6.40 14.65
CA GLY A 163 -12.44 6.46 14.81
C GLY A 163 -13.25 5.81 13.67
N VAL A 164 -12.60 5.24 12.66
CA VAL A 164 -13.26 4.54 11.54
C VAL A 164 -13.19 3.03 11.76
N ALA A 165 -14.31 2.33 11.60
CA ALA A 165 -14.31 0.87 11.67
C ALA A 165 -13.53 0.30 10.48
N ARG A 166 -12.82 -0.82 10.68
CA ARG A 166 -11.96 -1.41 9.64
C ARG A 166 -12.70 -1.63 8.30
N ASN A 167 -13.95 -2.09 8.35
CA ASN A 167 -14.76 -2.35 7.16
C ASN A 167 -15.15 -1.07 6.40
N ASP A 168 -15.07 0.09 7.05
CA ASP A 168 -15.40 1.41 6.49
C ASP A 168 -14.14 2.19 6.06
N ASN A 169 -12.93 1.71 6.36
CA ASN A 169 -11.67 2.41 6.02
C ASN A 169 -11.58 2.78 4.54
N LEU A 170 -11.94 1.87 3.63
CA LEU A 170 -11.91 2.16 2.19
C LEU A 170 -12.97 3.19 1.79
N ARG A 171 -14.19 3.09 2.34
CA ARG A 171 -15.26 4.06 2.08
C ARG A 171 -14.85 5.46 2.55
N HIS A 172 -14.31 5.55 3.76
CA HIS A 172 -13.73 6.76 4.33
C HIS A 172 -12.61 7.32 3.45
N PHE A 173 -11.65 6.48 3.05
CA PHE A 173 -10.53 6.88 2.20
C PHE A 173 -10.98 7.45 0.85
N PHE A 174 -11.96 6.82 0.21
CA PHE A 174 -12.52 7.27 -1.07
C PHE A 174 -13.56 8.40 -0.92
N ALA A 175 -13.80 8.91 0.30
CA ALA A 175 -14.77 9.97 0.60
C ALA A 175 -16.20 9.64 0.15
N MET A 176 -16.57 8.36 0.16
CA MET A 176 -17.97 7.95 0.09
C MET A 176 -18.64 8.32 1.41
N ALA A 177 -19.68 9.16 1.37
CA ALA A 177 -20.53 9.36 2.53
C ALA A 177 -21.06 7.98 2.98
N ALA A 178 -20.84 7.66 4.26
CA ALA A 178 -21.32 6.43 4.89
C ALA A 178 -22.85 6.40 5.01
#